data_AF-A0A964AC01-F1
#
_entry.id   AF-A0A964AC01-F1
#
_cell.length_a   1.000
_cell.length_b   1.000
_cell.length_c   1.000
_cell.angle_alpha   90.00
_cell.angle_beta   90.00
_cell.angle_gamma   90.00
#
_symmetry.space_group_name_H-M   'P 1'
#
loop_
_entity.id
_entity.type
_entity.pdbx_description
1 polymer ?
#
loop_
_entity_poly.entity_id
_entity_poly.type
_entity_poly.pdbx_seq_one_letter_code
_entity_poly.pdbx_strand_id
1 'polypeptide(L)'
;MRRGVPGFVLLCALVLAQGCASTSSDIKQASAELTATLGAVDAAALEFQALYLAEIQRTRADLQDAYVARAVRLRTRALSGELDGPAWEARLREHGLLAVAEEIEATEASARELVRRVAKVELTGEEPADAALGGLFGAQAAELRKAAAGLRAAGLAGQADALEARAARLESERPELLADSRARSYLLGLVELNTMAARTPARLADLRAAVEYLRTVHEVVDGWIQADVTPSGAALGEVFARRASDAGFTAPRLGGGR
;
A
#
# COMPACT_ATOMS: atom_id res chain seq x y z
N MET A 1 12.33 9.62 -17.03
CA MET A 1 11.47 10.23 -18.07
C MET A 1 10.56 11.26 -17.41
N ARG A 2 10.85 12.55 -17.59
CA ARG A 2 10.03 13.66 -17.07
C ARG A 2 8.80 13.82 -17.97
N ARG A 3 7.64 13.33 -17.55
CA ARG A 3 6.36 13.65 -18.20
C ARG A 3 5.87 14.96 -17.57
N GLY A 4 6.09 16.06 -18.28
CA GLY A 4 5.52 17.36 -17.92
C GLY A 4 4.00 17.26 -17.96
N VAL A 5 3.35 17.63 -16.87
CA VAL A 5 1.89 17.66 -16.74
C VAL A 5 1.35 18.68 -17.74
N PRO A 6 0.48 18.30 -18.69
CA PRO A 6 -0.02 19.20 -19.73
C PRO A 6 -0.71 20.46 -19.15
N GLY A 7 -1.26 20.38 -17.93
CA GLY A 7 -1.80 21.53 -17.21
C GLY A 7 -0.76 22.60 -16.83
N PHE A 8 0.48 22.22 -16.52
CA PHE A 8 1.55 23.19 -16.25
C PHE A 8 1.98 23.93 -17.52
N VAL A 9 2.00 23.23 -18.66
CA VAL A 9 2.29 23.83 -19.97
C VAL A 9 1.15 24.79 -20.36
N LEU A 10 -0.10 24.43 -20.10
CA LEU A 10 -1.27 25.28 -20.37
C LEU A 10 -1.28 26.53 -19.48
N LEU A 11 -0.96 26.38 -18.19
CA LEU A 11 -0.86 27.48 -17.23
C LEU A 11 0.30 28.43 -17.58
N CYS A 12 1.46 27.90 -17.95
CA CYS A 12 2.56 28.69 -18.49
C CYS A 12 2.19 29.39 -19.80
N ALA A 13 1.45 28.72 -20.70
CA ALA A 13 1.00 29.32 -21.95
C ALA A 13 -0.02 30.44 -21.72
N LEU A 14 -0.95 30.29 -20.78
CA LEU A 14 -1.90 31.34 -20.36
C LEU A 14 -1.18 32.55 -19.75
N VAL A 15 -0.21 32.31 -18.85
CA VAL A 15 0.61 33.37 -18.23
C VAL A 15 1.48 34.09 -19.26
N LEU A 16 2.05 33.38 -20.24
CA LEU A 16 2.81 33.98 -21.34
C LEU A 16 1.91 34.73 -22.32
N ALA A 17 0.68 34.27 -22.55
CA ALA A 17 -0.30 34.94 -23.41
C ALA A 17 -0.89 36.23 -22.81
N GLN A 18 -0.85 36.39 -21.48
CA GLN A 18 -1.23 37.67 -20.82
C GLN A 18 -0.32 38.84 -21.22
N GLY A 19 0.88 38.58 -21.72
CA GLY A 19 1.77 39.61 -22.25
C GLY A 19 1.25 40.28 -23.54
N CYS A 20 0.25 39.69 -24.21
CA CYS A 20 -0.19 40.16 -25.53
C CYS A 20 -1.71 40.36 -25.70
N ALA A 21 -2.59 39.80 -24.87
CA ALA A 21 -4.02 39.75 -25.21
C ALA A 21 -5.03 39.60 -24.05
N SER A 22 -4.82 40.19 -22.87
CA SER A 22 -5.75 40.09 -21.72
C SER A 22 -7.22 40.48 -22.00
N THR A 23 -7.52 41.10 -23.15
CA THR A 23 -8.86 41.55 -23.58
C THR A 23 -9.62 40.58 -24.50
N SER A 24 -9.04 39.44 -24.93
CA SER A 24 -9.76 38.53 -25.84
C SER A 24 -10.77 37.64 -25.10
N SER A 25 -11.97 37.48 -25.67
CA SER A 25 -12.99 36.53 -25.20
C SER A 25 -12.47 35.10 -25.10
N ASP A 26 -11.53 34.76 -25.98
CA ASP A 26 -10.92 33.43 -26.08
C ASP A 26 -10.07 33.11 -24.83
N ILE A 27 -9.38 34.10 -24.25
CA ILE A 27 -8.61 33.93 -23.01
C ILE A 27 -9.54 33.79 -21.80
N LYS A 28 -10.66 34.54 -21.77
CA LYS A 28 -11.69 34.39 -20.73
C LYS A 28 -12.36 33.01 -20.80
N GLN A 29 -12.64 32.52 -22.01
CA GLN A 29 -13.18 31.19 -22.22
C GLN A 29 -12.17 30.09 -21.82
N ALA A 30 -10.91 30.19 -22.26
CA ALA A 30 -9.88 29.22 -21.89
C ALA A 30 -9.63 29.18 -20.37
N SER A 31 -9.74 30.33 -19.69
CA SER A 31 -9.66 30.41 -18.23
C SER A 31 -10.82 29.67 -17.54
N ALA A 32 -12.05 29.86 -18.03
CA ALA A 32 -13.24 29.17 -17.52
C ALA A 32 -13.16 27.65 -17.73
N GLU A 33 -12.70 27.21 -18.91
CA GLU A 33 -12.47 25.80 -19.22
C GLU A 33 -11.39 25.18 -18.32
N LEU A 34 -10.33 25.92 -18.00
CA LEU A 34 -9.29 25.47 -17.07
C LEU A 34 -9.82 25.33 -15.64
N THR A 35 -10.66 26.27 -15.16
CA THR A 35 -11.34 26.17 -13.85
C THR A 35 -12.21 24.93 -13.78
N ALA A 36 -13.04 24.68 -14.81
CA ALA A 36 -13.88 23.49 -14.88
C ALA A 36 -13.05 22.20 -14.89
N THR A 37 -11.93 22.19 -15.63
CA THR A 37 -11.02 21.04 -15.71
C THR A 37 -10.36 20.75 -14.36
N LEU A 38 -9.86 21.76 -13.66
CA LEU A 38 -9.23 21.58 -12.35
C LEU A 38 -10.22 21.04 -11.31
N GLY A 39 -11.48 21.52 -11.33
CA GLY A 39 -12.54 20.96 -10.48
C GLY A 39 -12.87 19.50 -10.79
N ALA A 40 -12.92 19.14 -12.08
CA ALA A 40 -13.14 17.75 -12.50
C ALA A 40 -11.98 16.82 -12.08
N VAL A 41 -10.74 17.30 -12.09
CA VAL A 41 -9.56 16.51 -11.70
C VAL A 41 -9.55 16.19 -10.20
N ASP A 42 -9.92 17.11 -9.32
CA ASP A 42 -9.98 16.84 -7.87
C ASP A 42 -11.08 15.81 -7.54
N ALA A 43 -12.27 15.96 -8.14
CA ALA A 43 -13.36 14.98 -7.99
C ALA A 43 -12.95 13.59 -8.49
N ALA A 44 -12.32 13.51 -9.66
CA ALA A 44 -11.82 12.25 -10.20
C ALA A 44 -10.72 11.62 -9.34
N ALA A 45 -9.86 12.43 -8.70
CA ALA A 45 -8.81 11.93 -7.81
C ALA A 45 -9.39 11.28 -6.53
N LEU A 46 -10.45 11.87 -5.95
CA LEU A 46 -11.16 11.31 -4.81
C LEU A 46 -11.89 10.00 -5.15
N GLU A 47 -12.56 9.97 -6.30
CA GLU A 47 -13.24 8.77 -6.78
C GLU A 47 -12.25 7.64 -7.04
N PHE A 48 -11.14 7.95 -7.73
CA PHE A 48 -10.05 7.00 -7.96
C PHE A 48 -9.48 6.47 -6.64
N GLN A 49 -9.27 7.32 -5.63
CA GLN A 49 -8.80 6.90 -4.31
C GLN A 49 -9.71 5.83 -3.70
N ALA A 50 -11.02 6.09 -3.70
CA ALA A 50 -12.01 5.21 -3.10
C ALA A 50 -12.05 3.86 -3.83
N LEU A 51 -12.11 3.88 -5.16
CA LEU A 51 -12.13 2.67 -6.00
C LEU A 51 -10.85 1.85 -5.84
N TYR A 52 -9.69 2.50 -5.87
CA TYR A 52 -8.41 1.83 -5.77
C TYR A 52 -8.20 1.18 -4.40
N LEU A 53 -8.57 1.86 -3.31
CA LEU A 53 -8.51 1.28 -1.97
C LEU A 53 -9.50 0.12 -1.82
N ALA A 54 -10.72 0.24 -2.36
CA ALA A 54 -11.69 -0.84 -2.35
C ALA A 54 -11.18 -2.09 -3.10
N GLU A 55 -10.57 -1.90 -4.27
CA GLU A 55 -9.99 -2.99 -5.04
C GLU A 55 -8.80 -3.65 -4.33
N ILE A 56 -7.96 -2.86 -3.65
CA ILE A 56 -6.89 -3.40 -2.79
C ILE A 56 -7.49 -4.27 -1.68
N GLN A 57 -8.53 -3.81 -0.98
CA GLN A 57 -9.14 -4.59 0.10
C GLN A 57 -9.78 -5.89 -0.42
N ARG A 58 -10.44 -5.83 -1.59
CA ARG A 58 -11.00 -7.01 -2.24
C ARG A 58 -9.91 -8.01 -2.60
N THR A 59 -8.86 -7.55 -3.28
CA THR A 59 -7.73 -8.41 -3.67
C THR A 59 -7.04 -9.01 -2.43
N ARG A 60 -6.92 -8.24 -1.33
CA ARG A 60 -6.43 -8.77 -0.06
C ARG A 60 -7.30 -9.93 0.40
N ALA A 61 -8.62 -9.75 0.51
CA ALA A 61 -9.53 -10.81 0.94
C ALA A 61 -9.39 -12.08 0.07
N ASP A 62 -9.34 -11.92 -1.25
CA ASP A 62 -9.19 -13.04 -2.18
C ASP A 62 -7.86 -13.80 -1.96
N LEU A 63 -6.75 -13.09 -1.73
CA LEU A 63 -5.45 -13.72 -1.41
C LEU A 63 -5.45 -14.42 -0.05
N GLN A 64 -6.13 -13.86 0.95
CA GLN A 64 -6.27 -14.47 2.27
C GLN A 64 -6.99 -15.81 2.18
N ASP A 65 -8.13 -15.84 1.49
CA ASP A 65 -8.92 -17.06 1.29
C ASP A 65 -8.18 -18.07 0.41
N ALA A 66 -7.51 -17.61 -0.65
CA ALA A 66 -6.70 -18.48 -1.52
C ALA A 66 -5.56 -19.17 -0.75
N TYR A 67 -4.89 -18.46 0.15
CA TYR A 67 -3.86 -19.02 1.01
C TYR A 67 -4.42 -20.10 1.96
N VAL A 68 -5.52 -19.80 2.65
CA VAL A 68 -6.16 -20.73 3.59
C VAL A 68 -6.63 -22.00 2.85
N ALA A 69 -7.31 -21.84 1.72
CA ALA A 69 -7.74 -22.95 0.89
C ALA A 69 -6.58 -23.80 0.39
N ARG A 70 -5.45 -23.17 0.02
CA ARG A 70 -4.23 -23.87 -0.40
C ARG A 70 -3.62 -24.68 0.75
N ALA A 71 -3.53 -24.11 1.95
CA ALA A 71 -3.01 -24.78 3.14
C ALA A 71 -3.86 -26.00 3.50
N VAL A 72 -5.19 -25.84 3.55
CA VAL A 72 -6.13 -26.95 3.76
C VAL A 72 -5.95 -28.02 2.70
N ARG A 73 -5.91 -27.64 1.40
CA ARG A 73 -5.72 -28.60 0.31
C ARG A 73 -4.41 -29.38 0.42
N LEU A 74 -3.31 -28.72 0.78
CA LEU A 74 -2.02 -29.37 0.98
C LEU A 74 -2.09 -30.35 2.16
N ARG A 75 -2.75 -29.97 3.26
CA ARG A 75 -2.94 -30.88 4.39
C ARG A 75 -3.80 -32.06 4.02
N THR A 76 -4.95 -31.85 3.37
CA THR A 76 -5.82 -32.93 2.89
C THR A 76 -5.04 -33.89 2.01
N ARG A 77 -4.20 -33.40 1.08
CA ARG A 77 -3.35 -34.25 0.23
C ARG A 77 -2.31 -35.04 1.00
N ALA A 78 -1.66 -34.40 1.97
CA ALA A 78 -0.67 -35.06 2.83
C ALA A 78 -1.31 -36.15 3.70
N LEU A 79 -2.49 -35.87 4.25
CA LEU A 79 -3.26 -36.82 5.05
C LEU A 79 -3.82 -37.95 4.20
N SER A 80 -4.31 -37.64 3.00
CA SER A 80 -4.73 -38.61 2.00
C SER A 80 -3.56 -39.29 1.29
N GLY A 81 -2.32 -39.03 1.75
CA GLY A 81 -1.04 -39.53 1.24
C GLY A 81 -1.08 -39.96 -0.21
N GLU A 82 -0.91 -39.03 -1.15
CA GLU A 82 -1.04 -39.23 -2.60
C GLU A 82 -0.88 -40.71 -3.07
N LEU A 83 -2.01 -41.43 -3.15
CA LEU A 83 -2.35 -42.68 -3.88
C LEU A 83 -2.06 -44.11 -3.35
N ASP A 84 -1.86 -44.36 -2.05
CA ASP A 84 -1.95 -45.76 -1.53
C ASP A 84 -3.05 -45.95 -0.46
N GLY A 85 -4.11 -46.65 -0.87
CA GLY A 85 -5.29 -46.96 -0.05
C GLY A 85 -5.04 -47.64 1.30
N PRO A 86 -4.06 -48.55 1.47
CA PRO A 86 -3.89 -49.28 2.73
C PRO A 86 -3.49 -48.39 3.92
N ALA A 87 -2.64 -47.37 3.69
CA ALA A 87 -2.19 -46.46 4.75
C ALA A 87 -3.31 -45.48 5.15
N TRP A 88 -4.08 -45.01 4.17
CA TRP A 88 -5.26 -44.18 4.41
C TRP A 88 -6.34 -44.93 5.19
N GLU A 89 -6.65 -46.17 4.79
CA GLU A 89 -7.60 -47.02 5.49
C GLU A 89 -7.14 -47.40 6.90
N ALA A 90 -5.85 -47.64 7.11
CA ALA A 90 -5.29 -47.90 8.44
C ALA A 90 -5.43 -46.67 9.35
N ARG A 91 -5.09 -45.47 8.86
CA ARG A 91 -5.23 -44.22 9.62
C ARG A 91 -6.68 -43.91 9.96
N LEU A 92 -7.60 -44.11 9.02
CA LEU A 92 -9.04 -43.97 9.26
C LEU A 92 -9.56 -44.99 10.28
N ARG A 93 -9.06 -46.23 10.26
CA ARG A 93 -9.40 -47.23 11.28
C ARG A 93 -8.84 -46.88 12.66
N GLU A 94 -7.62 -46.36 12.72
CA GLU A 94 -6.90 -46.11 13.97
C GLU A 94 -7.36 -44.82 14.67
N HIS A 95 -7.61 -43.75 13.91
CA HIS A 95 -7.94 -42.43 14.48
C HIS A 95 -9.36 -41.96 14.17
N GLY A 96 -10.06 -42.60 13.23
CA GLY A 96 -11.41 -42.20 12.81
C GLY A 96 -11.44 -40.96 11.92
N LEU A 97 -12.59 -40.74 11.26
CA LEU A 97 -12.83 -39.55 10.43
C LEU A 97 -12.82 -38.24 11.25
N LEU A 98 -13.17 -38.32 12.54
CA LEU A 98 -13.20 -37.17 13.43
C LEU A 98 -11.80 -36.56 13.63
N ALA A 99 -10.79 -37.38 13.90
CA ALA A 99 -9.42 -36.90 14.08
C ALA A 99 -8.85 -36.25 12.81
N VAL A 100 -9.21 -36.78 11.63
CA VAL A 100 -8.83 -36.17 10.33
C VAL A 100 -9.48 -34.81 10.16
N ALA A 101 -10.77 -34.68 10.53
CA ALA A 101 -11.48 -33.41 10.47
C ALA A 101 -10.87 -32.37 11.42
N GLU A 102 -10.61 -32.75 12.67
CA GLU A 102 -9.95 -31.89 13.67
C GLU A 102 -8.57 -31.39 13.19
N GLU A 103 -7.81 -32.24 12.50
CA GLU A 103 -6.50 -31.90 11.96
C GLU A 103 -6.57 -30.91 10.78
N ILE A 104 -7.62 -31.01 9.95
CA ILE A 104 -7.91 -30.04 8.88
C ILE A 104 -8.36 -28.70 9.47
N GLU A 105 -9.26 -28.71 10.45
CA GLU A 105 -9.73 -27.50 11.15
C GLU A 105 -8.57 -26.78 11.85
N ALA A 106 -7.68 -27.52 12.53
CA ALA A 106 -6.48 -26.97 13.13
C ALA A 106 -5.55 -26.32 12.10
N THR A 107 -5.44 -26.92 10.91
CA THR A 107 -4.66 -26.35 9.80
C THR A 107 -5.29 -25.05 9.30
N GLU A 108 -6.60 -25.03 9.09
CA GLU A 108 -7.33 -23.83 8.67
C GLU A 108 -7.14 -22.69 9.69
N ALA A 109 -7.32 -22.97 10.98
CA ALA A 109 -7.16 -22.00 12.04
C ALA A 109 -5.73 -21.43 12.08
N SER A 110 -4.72 -22.29 11.93
CA SER A 110 -3.32 -21.88 11.86
C SER A 110 -3.03 -21.00 10.64
N ALA A 111 -3.55 -21.38 9.47
CA ALA A 111 -3.39 -20.61 8.23
C ALA A 111 -4.06 -19.24 8.33
N ARG A 112 -5.28 -19.16 8.88
CA ARG A 112 -5.97 -17.88 9.12
C ARG A 112 -5.18 -16.99 10.07
N GLU A 113 -4.61 -17.55 11.14
CA GLU A 113 -3.80 -16.77 12.07
C GLU A 113 -2.49 -16.27 11.44
N LEU A 114 -1.83 -17.09 10.62
CA LEU A 114 -0.66 -16.63 9.86
C LEU A 114 -1.04 -15.47 8.93
N VAL A 115 -2.11 -15.61 8.17
CA VAL A 115 -2.60 -14.57 7.26
C VAL A 115 -2.92 -13.28 8.01
N ARG A 116 -3.58 -13.34 9.19
CA ARG A 116 -3.82 -12.15 10.02
C ARG A 116 -2.54 -11.46 10.46
N ARG A 117 -1.47 -12.22 10.74
CA ARG A 117 -0.17 -11.69 11.13
C ARG A 117 0.54 -11.04 9.94
N VAL A 118 0.54 -11.70 8.78
CA VAL A 118 1.11 -11.17 7.53
C VAL A 118 0.36 -9.93 7.05
N ALA A 119 -0.97 -9.88 7.24
CA ALA A 119 -1.80 -8.73 6.92
C ALA A 119 -1.49 -7.45 7.73
N LYS A 120 -0.61 -7.55 8.75
CA LYS A 120 -0.10 -6.42 9.53
C LYS A 120 1.33 -6.02 9.16
N VAL A 121 1.99 -6.76 8.27
CA VAL A 121 3.34 -6.44 7.81
C VAL A 121 3.24 -5.32 6.77
N GLU A 122 4.02 -4.27 7.00
CA GLU A 122 4.19 -3.13 6.10
C GLU A 122 5.66 -2.99 5.75
N LEU A 123 5.96 -2.68 4.49
CA LEU A 123 7.33 -2.46 4.06
C LEU A 123 7.82 -1.09 4.50
N THR A 124 8.91 -1.08 5.26
CA THR A 124 9.65 0.15 5.57
C THR A 124 10.67 0.42 4.46
N GLY A 125 10.51 1.53 3.74
CA GLY A 125 11.43 1.91 2.66
C GLY A 125 11.39 0.99 1.45
N GLU A 126 12.56 0.52 1.02
CA GLU A 126 12.80 -0.33 -0.17
C GLU A 126 13.03 -1.80 0.19
N GLU A 127 12.74 -2.21 1.42
CA GLU A 127 12.87 -3.61 1.82
C GLU A 127 12.02 -4.54 0.94
N PRO A 128 12.57 -5.66 0.44
CA PRO A 128 11.80 -6.62 -0.32
C PRO A 128 10.79 -7.36 0.57
N ALA A 129 9.61 -7.67 0.03
CA ALA A 129 8.53 -8.37 0.75
C ALA A 129 8.97 -9.67 1.43
N ASP A 130 9.90 -10.40 0.82
CA ASP A 130 10.43 -11.64 1.37
C ASP A 130 11.29 -11.42 2.62
N ALA A 131 12.04 -10.32 2.68
CA ALA A 131 12.82 -9.94 3.86
C ALA A 131 11.90 -9.51 5.01
N ALA A 132 10.88 -8.69 4.73
CA ALA A 132 9.91 -8.26 5.72
C ALA A 132 9.10 -9.45 6.29
N LEU A 133 8.72 -10.39 5.43
CA LEU A 133 8.07 -11.64 5.83
C LEU A 133 9.02 -12.50 6.70
N GLY A 134 10.30 -12.58 6.33
CA GLY A 134 11.33 -13.23 7.14
C GLY A 134 11.51 -12.58 8.52
N GLY A 135 11.47 -11.24 8.56
CA GLY A 135 11.52 -10.44 9.78
C GLY A 135 10.34 -10.71 10.72
N LEU A 136 9.13 -10.92 10.19
CA LEU A 136 7.95 -11.29 10.99
C LEU A 136 8.19 -12.59 11.78
N PHE A 137 8.71 -13.63 11.14
CA PHE A 137 8.99 -14.91 11.80
C PHE A 137 10.12 -14.78 12.82
N GLY A 138 11.19 -14.05 12.47
CA GLY A 138 12.32 -13.80 13.38
C GLY A 138 11.91 -13.02 14.63
N ALA A 139 11.12 -11.95 14.47
CA ALA A 139 10.61 -11.15 15.57
C ALA A 139 9.71 -11.96 16.51
N GLN A 140 8.84 -12.82 15.98
CA GLN A 140 7.99 -13.68 16.80
C GLN A 140 8.79 -14.73 17.56
N ALA A 141 9.76 -15.37 16.90
CA ALA A 141 10.64 -16.32 17.56
C ALA A 141 11.46 -15.64 18.67
N ALA A 142 11.91 -14.40 18.45
CA ALA A 142 12.60 -13.61 19.48
C ALA A 142 11.70 -13.28 20.68
N GLU A 143 10.44 -12.86 20.46
CA GLU A 143 9.49 -12.58 21.54
C GLU A 143 9.16 -13.83 22.36
N LEU A 144 8.99 -14.99 21.72
CA LEU A 144 8.79 -16.25 22.41
C LEU A 144 9.99 -16.63 23.28
N ARG A 145 11.22 -16.44 22.78
CA ARG A 145 12.45 -16.70 23.56
C ARG A 145 12.60 -15.72 24.72
N LYS A 146 12.22 -14.46 24.53
CA LYS A 146 12.19 -13.47 25.61
C LYS A 146 11.19 -13.86 26.71
N ALA A 147 10.00 -14.29 26.33
CA ALA A 147 9.01 -14.81 27.28
C ALA A 147 9.51 -16.08 27.99
N ALA A 148 10.16 -16.99 27.26
CA ALA A 148 10.77 -18.19 27.84
C ALA A 148 11.85 -17.84 28.89
N ALA A 149 12.72 -16.87 28.59
CA ALA A 149 13.72 -16.40 29.55
C ALA A 149 13.08 -15.84 30.84
N GLY A 150 11.99 -15.09 30.72
CA GLY A 150 11.21 -14.62 31.87
C GLY A 150 10.61 -15.76 32.70
N LEU A 151 10.07 -16.79 32.04
CA LEU A 151 9.54 -17.99 32.72
C LEU A 151 10.63 -18.80 33.42
N ARG A 152 11.84 -18.91 32.84
CA ARG A 152 12.99 -19.54 33.51
C ARG A 152 13.40 -18.78 34.75
N ALA A 153 13.45 -17.45 34.70
CA ALA A 153 13.73 -16.62 35.86
C ALA A 153 12.68 -16.79 36.97
N ALA A 154 11.44 -17.11 36.61
CA ALA A 154 10.35 -17.42 37.54
C ALA A 154 10.29 -18.88 38.01
N GLY A 155 11.25 -19.73 37.61
CA GLY A 155 11.31 -21.15 37.99
C GLY A 155 10.37 -22.08 37.19
N LEU A 156 9.74 -21.59 36.13
CA LEU A 156 8.77 -22.34 35.30
C LEU A 156 9.44 -23.00 34.08
N ALA A 157 10.45 -23.84 34.32
CA ALA A 157 11.29 -24.41 33.26
C ALA A 157 10.51 -25.15 32.16
N GLY A 158 9.54 -26.00 32.51
CA GLY A 158 8.76 -26.75 31.51
C GLY A 158 7.93 -25.87 30.58
N GLN A 159 7.44 -24.71 31.05
CA GLN A 159 6.71 -23.77 30.20
C GLN A 159 7.68 -22.96 29.31
N ALA A 160 8.85 -22.62 29.84
CA ALA A 160 9.90 -21.96 29.05
C ALA A 160 10.38 -22.84 27.90
N ASP A 161 10.62 -24.12 28.15
CA ASP A 161 11.07 -25.08 27.13
C ASP A 161 10.01 -25.28 26.05
N ALA A 162 8.72 -25.27 26.41
CA ALA A 162 7.63 -25.31 25.43
C ALA A 162 7.60 -24.06 24.53
N LEU A 163 7.89 -22.87 25.08
CA LEU A 163 7.99 -21.63 24.28
C LEU A 163 9.22 -21.63 23.37
N GLU A 164 10.35 -22.18 23.82
CA GLU A 164 11.55 -22.33 22.97
C GLU A 164 11.33 -23.32 21.84
N ALA A 165 10.70 -24.47 22.12
CA ALA A 165 10.34 -25.43 21.08
C ALA A 165 9.41 -24.79 20.04
N ARG A 166 8.46 -23.95 20.49
CA ARG A 166 7.59 -23.19 19.59
C ARG A 166 8.34 -22.13 18.78
N ALA A 167 9.32 -21.44 19.37
CA ALA A 167 10.16 -20.48 18.66
C ALA A 167 11.01 -21.15 17.57
N ALA A 168 11.66 -22.27 17.91
CA ALA A 168 12.44 -23.07 16.96
C ALA A 168 11.56 -23.60 15.83
N ARG A 169 10.34 -24.05 16.16
CA ARG A 169 9.36 -24.52 15.18
C ARG A 169 8.93 -23.42 14.21
N LEU A 170 8.70 -22.19 14.67
CA LEU A 170 8.36 -21.07 13.78
C LEU A 170 9.49 -20.75 12.79
N GLU A 171 10.74 -20.85 13.23
CA GLU A 171 11.91 -20.64 12.36
C GLU A 171 12.10 -21.79 11.36
N SER A 172 11.77 -23.03 11.74
CA SER A 172 11.83 -24.20 10.87
C SER A 172 10.63 -24.35 9.93
N GLU A 173 9.46 -23.87 10.32
CA GLU A 173 8.25 -23.85 9.48
C GLU A 173 8.35 -22.79 8.37
N ARG A 174 9.20 -21.77 8.53
CA ARG A 174 9.43 -20.75 7.51
C ARG A 174 9.86 -21.36 6.16
N PRO A 175 10.90 -22.23 6.08
CA PRO A 175 11.23 -22.95 4.85
C PRO A 175 10.06 -23.75 4.26
N GLU A 176 9.28 -24.47 5.07
CA GLU A 176 8.20 -25.34 4.58
C GLU A 176 6.99 -24.55 4.08
N LEU A 177 6.62 -23.47 4.76
CA LEU A 177 5.55 -22.55 4.34
C LEU A 177 5.92 -21.80 3.05
N LEU A 178 7.21 -21.56 2.84
CA LEU A 178 7.74 -20.89 1.64
C LEU A 178 8.13 -21.87 0.52
N ALA A 179 8.17 -23.17 0.78
CA ALA A 179 8.48 -24.20 -0.21
C ALA A 179 7.38 -24.32 -1.28
N ASP A 180 6.11 -24.06 -0.92
CA ASP A 180 5.04 -23.91 -1.89
C ASP A 180 5.08 -22.51 -2.52
N SER A 181 5.52 -22.45 -3.78
CA SER A 181 5.69 -21.18 -4.50
C SER A 181 4.41 -20.35 -4.56
N ARG A 182 3.23 -20.98 -4.66
CA ARG A 182 1.94 -20.29 -4.70
C ARG A 182 1.56 -19.73 -3.33
N ALA A 183 1.70 -20.52 -2.27
CA ALA A 183 1.47 -20.07 -0.90
C ALA A 183 2.37 -18.88 -0.57
N ARG A 184 3.65 -18.95 -0.94
CA ARG A 184 4.59 -17.83 -0.83
C ARG A 184 4.09 -16.61 -1.61
N SER A 185 3.70 -16.76 -2.87
CA SER A 185 3.19 -15.64 -3.68
C SER A 185 1.96 -14.97 -3.05
N TYR A 186 1.04 -15.73 -2.45
CA TYR A 186 -0.11 -15.14 -1.75
C TYR A 186 0.33 -14.32 -0.54
N LEU A 187 1.26 -14.81 0.28
CA LEU A 187 1.76 -14.08 1.44
C LEU A 187 2.54 -12.82 1.04
N LEU A 188 3.38 -12.89 -0.01
CA LEU A 188 4.11 -11.73 -0.53
C LEU A 188 3.15 -10.67 -1.10
N GLY A 189 2.15 -11.10 -1.87
CA GLY A 189 1.11 -10.21 -2.39
C GLY A 189 0.33 -9.51 -1.27
N LEU A 190 0.07 -10.18 -0.15
CA LEU A 190 -0.54 -9.55 1.02
C LEU A 190 0.34 -8.43 1.61
N VAL A 191 1.64 -8.66 1.76
CA VAL A 191 2.59 -7.63 2.26
C VAL A 191 2.64 -6.42 1.32
N GLU A 192 2.68 -6.66 0.01
CA GLU A 192 2.69 -5.60 -1.00
C GLU A 192 1.39 -4.80 -0.98
N LEU A 193 0.23 -5.47 -0.96
CA LEU A 193 -1.08 -4.82 -0.90
C LEU A 193 -1.29 -4.03 0.40
N ASN A 194 -0.80 -4.50 1.55
CA ASN A 194 -0.82 -3.72 2.80
C ASN A 194 -0.03 -2.43 2.64
N THR A 195 1.18 -2.55 2.08
CA THR A 195 2.08 -1.41 1.86
C THR A 195 1.45 -0.41 0.88
N MET A 196 0.80 -0.90 -0.18
CA MET A 196 0.06 -0.06 -1.13
C MET A 196 -1.11 0.64 -0.45
N ALA A 197 -1.91 -0.07 0.35
CA ALA A 197 -3.01 0.52 1.11
C ALA A 197 -2.53 1.63 2.06
N ALA A 198 -1.42 1.41 2.77
CA ALA A 198 -0.85 2.38 3.71
C ALA A 198 -0.27 3.61 3.00
N ARG A 199 0.35 3.45 1.83
CA ARG A 199 1.01 4.53 1.09
C ARG A 199 0.09 5.32 0.15
N THR A 200 -1.03 4.73 -0.27
CA THR A 200 -1.98 5.35 -1.22
C THR A 200 -2.52 6.71 -0.74
N PRO A 201 -2.98 6.87 0.52
CA PRO A 201 -3.47 8.15 1.01
C PRO A 201 -2.41 9.27 0.91
N ALA A 202 -1.16 8.98 1.26
CA ALA A 202 -0.08 9.96 1.18
C ALA A 202 0.24 10.36 -0.28
N ARG A 203 0.36 9.38 -1.18
CA ARG A 203 0.62 9.65 -2.61
C ARG A 203 -0.49 10.45 -3.29
N LEU A 204 -1.73 10.23 -2.89
CA LEU A 204 -2.87 10.99 -3.41
C LEU A 204 -2.99 12.36 -2.76
N ALA A 205 -2.55 12.53 -1.50
CA ALA A 205 -2.41 13.84 -0.88
C ALA A 205 -1.43 14.72 -1.66
N ASP A 206 -0.31 14.18 -2.14
CA ASP A 206 0.65 14.92 -2.99
C ASP A 206 0.02 15.38 -4.31
N LEU A 207 -0.76 14.50 -4.96
CA LEU A 207 -1.47 14.83 -6.19
C LEU A 207 -2.51 15.93 -5.94
N ARG A 208 -3.29 15.82 -4.87
CA ARG A 208 -4.31 16.81 -4.49
C ARG A 208 -3.67 18.15 -4.11
N ALA A 209 -2.54 18.15 -3.41
CA ALA A 209 -1.77 19.35 -3.12
C ALA A 209 -1.30 20.04 -4.42
N ALA A 210 -0.90 19.27 -5.43
CA ALA A 210 -0.52 19.82 -6.73
C ALA A 210 -1.72 20.42 -7.50
N VAL A 211 -2.87 19.74 -7.49
CA VAL A 211 -4.11 20.24 -8.11
C VAL A 211 -4.58 21.51 -7.39
N GLU A 212 -4.52 21.53 -6.07
CA GLU A 212 -4.87 22.69 -5.24
C GLU A 212 -3.93 23.88 -5.46
N TYR A 213 -2.63 23.62 -5.59
CA TYR A 213 -1.67 24.64 -5.98
C TYR A 213 -2.01 25.23 -7.36
N LEU A 214 -2.30 24.39 -8.36
CA LEU A 214 -2.68 24.86 -9.69
C LEU A 214 -3.99 25.66 -9.66
N ARG A 215 -4.97 25.23 -8.86
CA ARG A 215 -6.24 25.92 -8.65
C ARG A 215 -6.04 27.29 -8.03
N THR A 216 -5.34 27.38 -6.91
CA THR A 216 -5.11 28.67 -6.20
C THR A 216 -4.29 29.66 -7.02
N VAL A 217 -3.33 29.17 -7.82
CA VAL A 217 -2.59 30.01 -8.76
C VAL A 217 -3.50 30.47 -9.91
N HIS A 218 -4.29 29.55 -10.47
CA HIS A 218 -5.23 29.87 -11.56
C HIS A 218 -6.31 30.85 -11.12
N GLU A 219 -6.84 30.75 -9.91
CA GLU A 219 -7.81 31.72 -9.35
C GLU A 219 -7.27 33.15 -9.33
N VAL A 220 -5.98 33.34 -9.02
CA VAL A 220 -5.34 34.66 -9.05
C VAL A 220 -5.17 35.14 -10.49
N VAL A 221 -4.72 34.25 -11.39
CA VAL A 221 -4.56 34.56 -12.81
C VAL A 221 -5.90 34.90 -13.46
N ASP A 222 -6.94 34.11 -13.20
CA ASP A 222 -8.31 34.35 -13.67
C ASP A 222 -8.83 35.68 -13.15
N GLY A 223 -8.59 36.03 -11.88
CA GLY A 223 -8.93 37.36 -11.35
C GLY A 223 -8.32 38.50 -12.15
N TRP A 224 -7.06 38.37 -12.60
CA TRP A 224 -6.43 39.34 -13.49
C TRP A 224 -7.01 39.31 -14.90
N ILE A 225 -7.32 38.13 -15.45
CA ILE A 225 -7.99 37.99 -16.77
C ILE A 225 -9.35 38.69 -16.76
N GLN A 226 -10.18 38.46 -15.75
CA GLN A 226 -11.53 39.03 -15.69
C GLN A 226 -11.48 40.55 -15.47
N ALA A 227 -10.50 41.05 -14.74
CA ALA A 227 -10.29 42.47 -14.49
C ALA A 227 -9.48 43.20 -15.58
N ASP A 228 -9.09 42.50 -16.65
CA ASP A 228 -8.23 43.00 -17.73
C ASP A 228 -6.90 43.62 -17.22
N VAL A 229 -6.34 43.07 -16.14
CA VAL A 229 -5.09 43.54 -15.49
C VAL A 229 -3.89 42.77 -16.05
N THR A 230 -2.83 43.50 -16.42
CA THR A 230 -1.54 42.90 -16.79
C THR A 230 -0.55 43.00 -15.62
N PRO A 231 -0.28 41.92 -14.86
CA PRO A 231 0.65 41.95 -13.75
C PRO A 231 2.11 42.05 -14.22
N SER A 232 2.99 42.60 -13.37
CA SER A 232 4.42 42.56 -13.63
C SER A 232 5.00 41.17 -13.39
N GLY A 233 6.09 40.81 -14.08
CA GLY A 233 6.77 39.53 -13.88
C GLY A 233 7.25 39.28 -12.45
N ALA A 234 7.58 40.34 -11.71
CA ALA A 234 7.95 40.26 -10.30
C ALA A 234 6.75 39.91 -9.40
N ALA A 235 5.59 40.53 -9.64
CA ALA A 235 4.35 40.24 -8.92
C ALA A 235 3.87 38.80 -9.19
N LEU A 236 4.01 38.32 -10.44
CA LEU A 236 3.77 36.92 -10.79
C LEU A 236 4.70 36.00 -9.99
N GLY A 237 6.02 36.24 -10.05
CA GLY A 237 7.01 35.41 -9.37
C GLY A 237 6.78 35.29 -7.85
N GLU A 238 6.36 36.37 -7.19
CA GLU A 238 6.02 36.38 -5.77
C GLU A 238 4.79 35.52 -5.46
N VAL A 239 3.72 35.65 -6.28
CA VAL A 239 2.51 34.82 -6.14
C VAL A 239 2.83 33.34 -6.31
N PHE A 240 3.56 32.96 -7.37
CA PHE A 240 3.97 31.57 -7.60
C PHE A 240 4.82 31.02 -6.45
N ALA A 241 5.81 31.78 -5.99
CA ALA A 241 6.70 31.34 -4.90
C ALA A 241 5.94 31.18 -3.58
N ARG A 242 5.05 32.12 -3.25
CA ARG A 242 4.24 32.06 -2.03
C ARG A 242 3.27 30.88 -2.05
N ARG A 243 2.53 30.70 -3.15
CA ARG A 243 1.59 29.58 -3.29
C ARG A 243 2.27 28.22 -3.32
N ALA A 244 3.47 28.14 -3.92
CA ALA A 244 4.27 26.93 -3.88
C ALA A 244 4.68 26.58 -2.44
N SER A 245 5.11 27.58 -1.67
CA SER A 245 5.45 27.40 -0.24
C SER A 245 4.24 26.99 0.60
N ASP A 246 3.08 27.62 0.40
CA ASP A 246 1.84 27.28 1.13
C ASP A 246 1.37 25.84 0.84
N ALA A 247 1.63 25.34 -0.36
CA ALA A 247 1.34 23.96 -0.78
C ALA A 247 2.45 22.96 -0.44
N GLY A 248 3.52 23.38 0.26
CA GLY A 248 4.63 22.50 0.67
C GLY A 248 5.60 22.14 -0.46
N PHE A 249 5.55 22.81 -1.61
CA PHE A 249 6.50 22.63 -2.69
C PHE A 249 7.74 23.49 -2.49
N THR A 250 8.90 22.96 -2.87
CA THR A 250 10.14 23.74 -2.93
C THR A 250 9.99 24.83 -3.98
N ALA A 251 9.98 26.10 -3.55
CA ALA A 251 9.85 27.22 -4.47
C ALA A 251 10.92 27.15 -5.57
N PRO A 252 10.56 27.31 -6.86
CA PRO A 252 11.55 27.39 -7.92
C PRO A 252 12.47 28.58 -7.62
N ARG A 253 13.79 28.33 -7.58
CA ARG A 253 14.78 29.40 -7.50
C ARG A 253 14.59 30.28 -8.73
N LEU A 254 13.96 31.44 -8.55
CA LEU A 254 13.95 32.49 -9.55
C LEU A 254 15.41 32.87 -9.75
N GLY A 255 15.99 32.46 -10.88
CA GLY A 255 17.34 32.82 -11.25
C GLY A 255 17.46 34.34 -11.19
N GLY A 256 18.33 34.82 -10.31
CA GLY A 256 18.69 36.22 -10.24
C GLY A 256 19.29 36.61 -11.58
N GLY A 257 18.52 37.32 -12.39
CA GLY A 257 19.06 38.05 -13.52
C GLY A 257 19.73 39.31 -13.01
N ARG A 258 21.04 39.22 -12.75
CA ARG A 258 22.06 40.17 -13.19
C ARG A 258 23.40 39.44 -13.31
#